data_AF-A0A8A3PJA9-F1
#
_entry.id   AF-A0A8A3PJA9-F1
#
_cell.length_a   1.000
_cell.length_b   1.000
_cell.length_c   1.000
_cell.angle_alpha   90.00
_cell.angle_beta   90.00
_cell.angle_gamma   90.00
#
_symmetry.space_group_name_H-M   'P 1'
#
loop_
_entity.id
_entity.type
_entity.pdbx_description
1 polymer ?
#
loop_
_entity_poly.entity_id
_entity_poly.type
_entity_poly.pdbx_seq_one_letter_code
_entity_poly.pdbx_strand_id
1 'polypeptide(L)'
;MSYMDRIRKTNPALAAKITQMALPLAPLVRLTNGQVHPSFPKQLLNFWLLTSAELDDLAHFYHQRTPCEWTMHYPCPVRWNVDADLEVKRRRLGRFIGLKGCESPELVESIEEIERMVQRERVRRDEEEMWKKKSRWY
;
A
#
# COMPACT_ATOMS: atom_id res chain seq x y z
N MET A 1 -10.70 7.65 40.90
CA MET A 1 -11.45 7.77 39.63
C MET A 1 -10.45 7.57 38.50
N SER A 2 -10.63 6.57 37.62
CA SER A 2 -9.73 6.37 36.48
C SER A 2 -9.77 7.59 35.57
N TYR A 3 -8.63 7.95 34.96
CA TYR A 3 -8.54 9.08 34.03
C TYR A 3 -9.55 8.95 32.87
N MET A 4 -9.73 7.72 32.37
CA MET A 4 -10.71 7.43 31.32
C MET A 4 -12.16 7.60 31.77
N ASP A 5 -12.47 7.34 33.05
CA ASP A 5 -13.82 7.57 33.58
C ASP A 5 -14.16 9.07 33.65
N ARG A 6 -13.16 9.92 33.94
CA ARG A 6 -13.33 11.37 33.91
C ARG A 6 -13.61 11.84 32.49
N ILE A 7 -12.79 11.44 31.52
CA ILE A 7 -12.98 11.83 30.11
C ILE A 7 -14.34 11.33 29.60
N ARG A 8 -14.74 10.11 29.92
CA ARG A 8 -16.03 9.56 29.48
C ARG A 8 -17.22 10.38 29.99
N LYS A 9 -17.13 10.96 31.20
CA LYS A 9 -18.16 11.85 31.76
C LYS A 9 -18.16 13.25 31.14
N THR A 10 -16.97 13.81 30.87
CA THR A 10 -16.84 15.18 30.36
C THR A 10 -16.98 15.28 28.84
N ASN A 11 -16.44 14.31 28.10
CA ASN A 11 -16.45 14.24 26.65
C ASN A 11 -16.51 12.78 26.15
N PRO A 12 -17.72 12.21 25.97
CA PRO A 12 -17.87 10.82 25.56
C PRO A 12 -17.34 10.56 24.14
N ALA A 13 -17.37 11.54 23.23
CA ALA A 13 -16.86 11.40 21.87
C ALA A 13 -15.33 11.23 21.86
N LEU A 14 -14.62 12.02 22.66
CA LEU A 14 -13.17 11.86 22.84
C LEU A 14 -12.82 10.51 23.47
N ALA A 15 -13.57 10.07 24.48
CA ALA A 15 -13.37 8.75 25.10
C ALA A 15 -13.56 7.60 24.09
N ALA A 16 -14.58 7.69 23.23
CA ALA A 16 -14.82 6.72 22.16
C ALA A 16 -13.67 6.74 21.15
N LYS A 17 -13.18 7.92 20.76
CA LYS A 17 -12.05 8.05 19.83
C LYS A 17 -10.76 7.48 20.40
N ILE A 18 -10.44 7.75 21.68
CA ILE A 18 -9.26 7.18 22.35
C ILE A 18 -9.35 5.66 22.38
N THR A 19 -10.52 5.12 22.74
CA THR A 19 -10.77 3.67 22.72
C THR A 19 -10.54 3.09 21.32
N GLN A 20 -11.04 3.76 20.27
CA GLN A 20 -10.79 3.37 18.88
C GLN A 20 -9.30 3.40 18.53
N MET A 21 -8.58 4.44 18.93
CA MET A 21 -7.14 4.61 18.65
C MET A 21 -6.28 3.58 19.38
N ALA A 22 -6.74 3.08 20.52
CA ALA A 22 -6.08 2.02 21.29
C ALA A 22 -6.33 0.60 20.77
N LEU A 23 -7.13 0.42 19.71
CA LEU A 23 -7.38 -0.91 19.14
C LEU A 23 -6.07 -1.56 18.65
N PRO A 24 -5.74 -2.77 19.11
CA PRO A 24 -4.53 -3.47 18.68
C PRO A 24 -4.66 -3.93 17.22
N LEU A 25 -3.54 -3.88 16.48
CA LEU A 25 -3.46 -4.38 15.13
C LEU A 25 -2.66 -5.69 15.11
N ALA A 26 -3.19 -6.68 14.40
CA ALA A 26 -2.47 -7.94 14.18
C ALA A 26 -1.33 -7.74 13.18
N PRO A 27 -0.11 -8.24 13.46
CA PRO A 27 1.02 -8.08 12.57
C PRO A 27 0.87 -8.88 11.27
N LEU A 28 1.20 -8.25 10.13
CA LEU A 28 1.33 -8.95 8.86
C LEU A 28 2.73 -9.53 8.70
N VAL A 29 2.83 -10.74 8.16
CA VAL A 29 4.11 -11.40 7.87
C VAL A 29 4.49 -11.28 6.41
N ARG A 30 5.79 -11.22 6.13
CA ARG A 30 6.33 -11.28 4.78
C ARG A 30 6.28 -12.71 4.26
N LEU A 31 5.82 -12.90 3.02
CA LEU A 31 5.62 -14.24 2.46
C LEU A 31 6.89 -15.06 2.28
N THR A 32 8.04 -14.42 2.08
CA THR A 32 9.30 -15.12 1.78
C THR A 32 9.94 -15.77 3.01
N ASN A 33 9.81 -15.17 4.18
CA ASN A 33 10.53 -15.59 5.38
C ASN A 33 9.70 -15.57 6.68
N GLY A 34 8.42 -15.22 6.60
CA GLY A 34 7.51 -15.15 7.74
C GLY A 34 7.80 -14.02 8.74
N GLN A 35 8.73 -13.11 8.43
CA GLN A 35 9.10 -12.03 9.35
C GLN A 35 8.10 -10.87 9.31
N VAL A 36 7.98 -10.18 10.45
CA VAL A 36 7.20 -8.94 10.58
C VAL A 36 8.14 -7.75 10.44
N HIS A 37 7.68 -6.69 9.77
CA HIS A 37 8.47 -5.47 9.69
C HIS A 37 8.63 -4.83 11.08
N PRO A 38 9.85 -4.37 11.48
CA PRO A 38 10.09 -3.79 12.80
C PRO A 38 9.17 -2.61 13.16
N SER A 39 8.87 -1.77 12.17
CA SER A 39 7.98 -0.60 12.31
C SER A 39 6.50 -0.91 12.05
N PHE A 40 6.10 -2.19 11.98
CA PHE A 40 4.68 -2.51 11.79
C PHE A 40 3.84 -1.94 12.96
N PRO A 41 2.74 -1.20 12.67
CA PRO A 41 1.98 -0.52 13.71
C PRO A 41 1.28 -1.52 14.64
N LYS A 42 1.49 -1.37 15.95
CA LYS A 42 0.91 -2.26 16.97
C LYS A 42 -0.53 -1.90 17.35
N GLN A 43 -0.94 -0.66 17.12
CA GLN A 43 -2.27 -0.13 17.41
C GLN A 43 -2.72 0.80 16.29
N LEU A 44 -4.02 1.08 16.23
CA LEU A 44 -4.58 1.98 15.22
C LEU A 44 -3.98 3.38 15.30
N LEU A 45 -3.69 3.89 16.50
CA LEU A 45 -2.98 5.17 16.67
C LEU A 45 -1.61 5.16 15.98
N ASN A 46 -0.81 4.11 16.22
CA ASN A 46 0.53 3.98 15.67
C ASN A 46 0.50 3.98 14.13
N PHE A 47 -0.51 3.36 13.52
CA PHE A 47 -0.71 3.41 12.07
C PHE A 47 -0.89 4.87 11.57
N TRP A 48 -1.71 5.68 12.24
CA TRP A 48 -1.93 7.08 11.87
C TRP A 48 -0.71 7.98 12.11
N LEU A 49 0.28 7.50 12.88
CA LEU A 49 1.52 8.22 13.15
C LEU A 49 2.67 7.83 12.20
N LEU A 50 2.49 6.82 11.34
CA LEU A 50 3.50 6.44 10.35
C LEU A 50 3.84 7.61 9.42
N THR A 51 5.13 7.80 9.22
CA THR A 51 5.71 8.78 8.30
C THR A 51 5.69 8.28 6.85
N SER A 52 5.87 9.19 5.89
CA SER A 52 5.93 8.83 4.46
C SER A 52 7.02 7.79 4.17
N ALA A 53 8.19 7.95 4.79
CA ALA A 53 9.32 7.03 4.62
C ALA A 53 9.01 5.64 5.20
N GLU A 54 8.44 5.56 6.41
CA GLU A 54 8.07 4.27 7.00
C GLU A 54 7.00 3.54 6.18
N LEU A 55 6.07 4.27 5.56
CA LEU A 55 5.08 3.69 4.66
C LEU A 55 5.72 3.10 3.40
N ASP A 56 6.69 3.81 2.80
CA ASP A 56 7.43 3.33 1.62
C ASP A 56 8.29 2.10 1.95
N ASP A 57 8.90 2.08 3.14
CA ASP A 57 9.70 0.95 3.62
C ASP A 57 8.82 -0.29 3.90
N LEU A 58 7.66 -0.09 4.56
CA LEU A 58 6.66 -1.14 4.75
C LEU A 58 6.18 -1.69 3.39
N ALA A 59 5.84 -0.81 2.45
CA ALA A 59 5.39 -1.22 1.13
C ALA A 59 6.48 -1.98 0.35
N HIS A 60 7.76 -1.61 0.48
CA HIS A 60 8.85 -2.35 -0.11
C HIS A 60 9.04 -3.73 0.54
N PHE A 61 9.04 -3.79 1.88
CA PHE A 61 9.19 -5.03 2.65
C PHE A 61 8.14 -6.08 2.28
N TYR A 62 6.90 -5.66 2.05
CA TYR A 62 5.80 -6.53 1.63
C TYR A 62 5.62 -6.64 0.11
N HIS A 63 6.65 -6.33 -0.69
CA HIS A 63 6.62 -6.47 -2.16
C HIS A 63 5.52 -5.65 -2.88
N GLN A 64 5.02 -4.57 -2.27
CA GLN A 64 4.00 -3.70 -2.86
C GLN A 64 4.63 -2.50 -3.60
N ARG A 65 5.76 -1.97 -3.10
CA ARG A 65 6.52 -0.89 -3.76
C ARG A 65 7.42 -1.39 -4.87
N THR A 66 8.01 -2.57 -4.71
CA THR A 66 8.86 -3.21 -5.70
C THR A 66 8.26 -4.56 -6.03
N PRO A 67 7.25 -4.59 -6.93
CA PRO A 67 6.50 -5.81 -7.20
C PRO A 67 7.40 -6.94 -7.72
N CYS A 68 7.05 -8.17 -7.35
CA CYS A 68 7.72 -9.40 -7.78
C CYS A 68 6.69 -10.56 -7.79
N GLU A 69 7.17 -11.78 -7.98
CA GLU A 69 6.32 -13.00 -7.99
C GLU A 69 5.42 -13.11 -6.75
N TRP A 70 5.85 -12.62 -5.58
CA TRP A 70 5.11 -12.71 -4.31
C TRP A 70 4.00 -11.66 -4.15
N THR A 71 3.99 -10.60 -4.95
CA THR A 71 3.08 -9.45 -4.75
C THR A 71 1.61 -9.87 -4.77
N MET A 72 1.25 -10.72 -5.73
CA MET A 72 -0.13 -11.17 -5.94
C MET A 72 -0.58 -12.27 -4.96
N HIS A 73 0.33 -12.78 -4.13
CA HIS A 73 0.02 -13.78 -3.11
C HIS A 73 -0.45 -13.15 -1.79
N TYR A 74 -0.33 -11.83 -1.63
CA TYR A 74 -0.94 -11.15 -0.48
C TYR A 74 -2.46 -11.03 -0.66
N PRO A 75 -3.27 -11.03 0.42
CA PRO A 75 -4.73 -11.01 0.31
C PRO A 75 -5.31 -9.78 -0.39
N CYS A 76 -4.67 -8.63 -0.26
CA CYS A 76 -5.17 -7.34 -0.77
C CYS A 76 -4.04 -6.53 -1.41
N PRO A 77 -3.47 -6.96 -2.55
CA PRO A 77 -2.35 -6.27 -3.17
C PRO A 77 -2.74 -4.84 -3.58
N VAL A 78 -1.78 -3.92 -3.51
CA VAL A 78 -1.97 -2.50 -3.83
C VAL A 78 -0.90 -2.00 -4.79
N ARG A 79 -1.29 -1.12 -5.71
CA ARG A 79 -0.34 -0.38 -6.54
C ARG A 79 0.26 0.76 -5.72
N TRP A 80 1.56 0.71 -5.47
CA TRP A 80 2.25 1.74 -4.71
C TRP A 80 2.74 2.88 -5.60
N ASN A 81 2.75 4.12 -5.07
CA ASN A 81 3.33 5.29 -5.72
C ASN A 81 4.13 6.04 -4.65
N VAL A 82 5.43 6.18 -4.89
CA VAL A 82 6.38 6.82 -3.96
C VAL A 82 6.17 8.34 -3.91
N ASP A 83 5.68 8.93 -5.00
CA ASP A 83 5.44 10.37 -5.12
C ASP A 83 4.06 10.79 -4.62
N ALA A 84 3.25 9.83 -4.14
CA ALA A 84 1.92 10.13 -3.62
C ALA A 84 1.98 10.81 -2.25
N ASP A 85 0.98 11.64 -1.96
CA ASP A 85 0.84 12.28 -0.66
C ASP A 85 0.68 11.26 0.48
N LEU A 86 1.05 11.70 1.69
CA LEU A 86 1.02 10.89 2.91
C LEU A 86 -0.35 10.22 3.14
N GLU A 87 -1.45 10.93 2.89
CA GLU A 87 -2.79 10.39 3.05
C GLU A 87 -3.08 9.26 2.07
N VAL A 88 -2.65 9.40 0.81
CA VAL A 88 -2.82 8.37 -0.22
C VAL A 88 -2.01 7.12 0.14
N LYS A 89 -0.75 7.30 0.59
CA LYS A 89 0.09 6.19 1.07
C LYS A 89 -0.55 5.47 2.26
N ARG A 90 -1.13 6.22 3.22
CA ARG A 90 -1.85 5.64 4.36
C ARG A 90 -3.07 4.85 3.92
N ARG A 91 -3.91 5.38 3.01
CA ARG A 91 -5.07 4.64 2.49
C ARG A 91 -4.64 3.34 1.80
N ARG A 92 -3.61 3.38 0.95
CA ARG A 92 -3.08 2.20 0.26
C ARG A 92 -2.56 1.15 1.25
N LEU A 93 -1.73 1.55 2.21
CA LEU A 93 -1.25 0.62 3.23
C LEU A 93 -2.38 0.09 4.11
N GLY A 94 -3.33 0.96 4.49
CA GLY A 94 -4.51 0.60 5.27
C GLY A 94 -5.35 -0.46 4.57
N ARG A 95 -5.62 -0.30 3.27
CA ARG A 95 -6.27 -1.33 2.44
C ARG A 95 -5.47 -2.62 2.41
N PHE A 96 -4.15 -2.53 2.21
CA PHE A 96 -3.26 -3.69 2.13
C PHE A 96 -3.28 -4.54 3.40
N ILE A 97 -3.32 -3.92 4.59
CA ILE A 97 -3.37 -4.61 5.88
C ILE A 97 -4.81 -4.90 6.39
N GLY A 98 -5.84 -4.57 5.61
CA GLY A 98 -7.24 -4.90 5.91
C GLY A 98 -8.00 -3.91 6.81
N LEU A 99 -7.57 -2.64 6.89
CA LEU A 99 -8.32 -1.60 7.60
C LEU A 99 -9.52 -1.11 6.78
N LYS A 100 -10.69 -1.01 7.44
CA LYS A 100 -11.91 -0.43 6.86
C LYS A 100 -11.80 1.08 6.71
N GLY A 101 -12.45 1.66 5.69
CA GLY A 101 -12.43 3.11 5.44
C GLY A 101 -11.13 3.61 4.82
N CYS A 102 -10.27 2.69 4.38
CA CYS A 102 -9.04 2.96 3.65
C CYS A 102 -9.17 2.59 2.16
N GLU A 103 -10.40 2.39 1.67
CA GLU A 103 -10.64 2.13 0.26
C GLU A 103 -10.05 3.29 -0.55
N SER A 104 -9.05 2.97 -1.37
CA SER A 104 -8.58 3.92 -2.38
C SER A 104 -9.62 3.87 -3.51
N PRO A 105 -10.06 5.02 -4.05
CA PRO A 105 -10.75 5.01 -5.33
C PRO A 105 -9.91 4.16 -6.28
N GLU A 106 -10.52 3.19 -6.95
CA GLU A 106 -9.82 2.53 -8.04
C GLU A 106 -9.41 3.63 -8.99
N LEU A 107 -8.09 3.84 -9.14
CA LEU A 107 -7.59 4.55 -10.30
C LEU A 107 -7.99 3.66 -11.47
N VAL A 108 -9.18 3.90 -12.00
CA VAL A 108 -9.51 3.54 -13.37
C VAL A 108 -8.45 4.27 -14.16
N GLU A 109 -7.44 3.53 -14.62
CA GLU A 109 -6.44 4.09 -15.54
C GLU A 109 -7.23 4.77 -16.64
N SER A 110 -6.94 6.05 -16.89
CA SER A 110 -7.64 6.73 -17.96
C SER A 110 -7.40 5.95 -19.25
N ILE A 111 -8.39 5.93 -20.14
CA ILE A 111 -8.28 5.25 -21.43
C ILE A 111 -6.98 5.69 -22.14
N GLU A 112 -6.61 6.97 -22.03
CA GLU A 112 -5.36 7.53 -22.56
C GLU A 112 -4.07 6.93 -21.97
N GLU A 113 -4.07 6.55 -20.70
CA GLU A 113 -2.91 5.96 -20.03
C GLU A 113 -2.74 4.49 -20.44
N ILE A 114 -3.85 3.76 -20.55
CA ILE A 114 -3.92 2.42 -21.13
C ILE A 114 -3.44 2.44 -22.59
N GLU A 115 -3.95 3.37 -23.40
CA GLU A 115 -3.57 3.53 -24.82
C GLU A 115 -2.09 3.84 -24.98
N ARG A 116 -1.52 4.71 -24.14
CA ARG A 116 -0.08 5.02 -24.16
C ARG A 116 0.77 3.80 -23.80
N MET A 117 0.34 2.98 -22.84
CA MET A 117 1.03 1.74 -22.51
C MET A 117 0.99 0.75 -23.68
N VAL A 118 -0.19 0.52 -24.26
CA VAL A 118 -0.38 -0.36 -25.42
C VAL A 118 0.48 0.10 -26.61
N GLN A 119 0.54 1.41 -26.88
CA GLN A 119 1.32 1.94 -27.99
C GLN A 119 2.83 1.71 -27.79
N ARG A 120 3.35 1.91 -26.57
CA ARG A 120 4.77 1.64 -26.27
C ARG A 120 5.12 0.17 -26.44
N GLU A 121 4.24 -0.75 -26.02
CA GLU A 121 4.48 -2.18 -26.21
C GLU A 121 4.49 -2.59 -27.69
N ARG A 122 3.59 -2.02 -28.50
CA ARG A 122 3.56 -2.26 -29.95
C ARG A 122 4.85 -1.83 -30.62
N VAL A 123 5.33 -0.62 -30.33
CA VAL A 123 6.61 -0.11 -30.87
C VAL A 123 7.77 -1.04 -30.49
N ARG A 124 7.85 -1.43 -29.22
CA ARG A 124 8.91 -2.34 -28.73
C ARG A 124 8.89 -3.68 -29.46
N ARG A 125 7.71 -4.24 -29.69
CA ARG A 125 7.54 -5.50 -30.42
C ARG A 125 7.94 -5.37 -31.90
N ASP A 126 7.54 -4.28 -32.55
CA ASP A 126 7.90 -4.01 -33.94
C ASP A 126 9.41 -3.82 -34.10
N GLU A 127 10.07 -3.14 -33.15
CA GLU A 127 11.52 -2.99 -33.09
C GLU A 127 12.24 -4.34 -32.92
N GLU A 128 11.75 -5.20 -32.03
CA GLU A 128 12.28 -6.56 -31.85
C GLU A 128 12.12 -7.42 -33.12
N GLU A 129 10.98 -7.33 -33.81
CA GLU A 129 10.75 -8.04 -35.07
C GLU A 129 11.65 -7.51 -36.20
N MET A 130 11.83 -6.20 -36.28
CA MET A 130 12.75 -5.56 -37.23
C MET A 130 14.20 -5.98 -36.97
N TRP A 131 14.60 -6.03 -35.70
CA TRP A 131 15.93 -6.49 -35.29
C TRP A 131 16.16 -7.96 -35.62
N LYS A 132 15.17 -8.84 -35.38
CA LYS A 132 15.21 -10.26 -35.77
C LYS A 132 15.32 -10.43 -37.28
N LYS A 133 14.56 -9.65 -38.07
CA LYS A 133 14.66 -9.68 -39.54
C LYS A 133 16.05 -9.26 -39.99
N LYS A 134 16.58 -8.13 -39.50
CA LYS A 134 17.94 -7.67 -39.85
C LYS A 134 19.03 -8.68 -39.47
N SER A 135 18.93 -9.29 -38.29
CA SER A 135 19.87 -10.30 -37.81
C SER A 135 19.80 -11.62 -38.58
N ARG A 136 18.79 -11.82 -39.44
CA ARG A 136 18.65 -13.01 -40.30
C ARG A 136 19.35 -12.86 -41.66
N TRP A 137 19.78 -11.64 -42.00
CA TRP A 137 20.46 -11.31 -43.26
C TRP A 137 21.97 -11.02 -43.07
N TYR A 138 22.44 -11.06 -41.83
CA TYR A 138 23.86 -11.12 -41.43
C TYR A 138 24.16 -12.53 -40.93
#